data_AF-A0A935DEF9-F1
#
_entry.id   AF-A0A935DEF9-F1
#
_cell.length_a   1.000
_cell.length_b   1.000
_cell.length_c   1.000
_cell.angle_alpha   90.00
_cell.angle_beta   90.00
_cell.angle_gamma   90.00
#
_symmetry.space_group_name_H-M   'P 1'
#
loop_
_entity.id
_entity.type
_entity.pdbx_description
1 polymer ?
#
loop_
_entity_poly.entity_id
_entity_poly.type
_entity_poly.pdbx_seq_one_letter_code
_entity_poly.pdbx_strand_id
1 'polypeptide(L)'
;MIADFIMVGVRHLLSFEALDHLLFLAALAASYRLRDWRHGLAVVSAFTVGHSITLALVALGLLAVPSALVEFLIPCTIVVAAIENLWSRGTRPAGWQRPALAGLFGLVHGAGFATTLGQLFDGGIALPLLGFNIGIELGQAVILATIVSVLTMADWAIGTVLASGRDDATRWRLRPDFRGRGWGRVGGRGGSAPVVMAPRVMAVLAAVGLLAGAEWHPVHAARIDILGIGHDVRATVLVYETDFPAGNRPEAIAAYLSRTLVLRDAADRVINLAPSQISSEGDRLRIALRGKAIEGLRNGRIAATLLHERFDDQVNVVEARIDGRRRTLVFLPGEASQGLP
;
A
#
# COMPACT_ATOMS: atom_id res chain seq x y z
N MET A 1 8.20 -16.88 3.01
CA MET A 1 8.97 -15.88 3.77
C MET A 1 9.03 -14.56 3.01
N ILE A 2 9.88 -14.38 1.98
CA ILE A 2 9.90 -13.11 1.24
C ILE A 2 8.66 -12.89 0.36
N ALA A 3 8.13 -13.95 -0.26
CA ALA A 3 6.93 -13.87 -1.10
C ALA A 3 5.68 -13.38 -0.35
N ASP A 4 5.54 -13.79 0.92
CA ASP A 4 4.44 -13.35 1.78
C ASP A 4 4.53 -11.84 2.02
N PHE A 5 5.73 -11.33 2.30
CA PHE A 5 5.97 -9.89 2.46
C PHE A 5 5.76 -9.10 1.17
N ILE A 6 6.12 -9.66 0.02
CA ILE A 6 5.78 -9.07 -1.29
C ILE A 6 4.27 -8.96 -1.44
N MET A 7 3.52 -10.00 -1.06
CA MET A 7 2.06 -9.97 -1.12
C MET A 7 1.45 -8.94 -0.15
N VAL A 8 2.01 -8.80 1.06
CA VAL A 8 1.62 -7.72 1.99
C VAL A 8 1.83 -6.35 1.34
N GLY A 9 2.98 -6.10 0.70
CA GLY A 9 3.25 -4.85 0.00
C GLY A 9 2.28 -4.58 -1.14
N VAL A 10 2.00 -5.59 -1.98
CA VAL A 10 1.03 -5.46 -3.08
C VAL A 10 -0.38 -5.18 -2.56
N ARG A 11 -0.83 -5.91 -1.54
CA ARG A 11 -2.17 -5.72 -0.95
C ARG A 11 -2.28 -4.38 -0.23
N HIS A 12 -1.24 -3.94 0.47
CA HIS A 12 -1.20 -2.61 1.07
C HIS A 12 -1.44 -1.53 0.02
N LEU A 13 -0.90 -1.66 -1.19
CA LEU A 13 -1.13 -0.68 -2.24
C LEU A 13 -2.52 -0.77 -2.91
N LEU A 14 -3.11 -1.96 -2.93
CA LEU A 14 -4.36 -2.26 -3.65
C LEU A 14 -5.59 -2.31 -2.74
N SER A 15 -5.44 -2.17 -1.43
CA SER A 15 -6.57 -2.14 -0.50
C SER A 15 -7.38 -0.85 -0.64
N PHE A 16 -8.65 -0.90 -0.23
CA PHE A 16 -9.51 0.27 -0.24
C PHE A 16 -9.05 1.34 0.77
N GLU A 17 -8.42 0.95 1.89
CA GLU A 17 -7.83 1.93 2.82
C GLU A 17 -6.63 2.68 2.22
N ALA A 18 -5.96 2.13 1.18
CA ALA A 18 -4.85 2.78 0.49
C ALA A 18 -5.27 3.61 -0.74
N LEU A 19 -6.52 4.09 -0.75
CA LEU A 19 -7.02 4.99 -1.80
C LEU A 19 -6.14 6.22 -1.97
N ASP A 20 -5.51 6.71 -0.91
CA ASP A 20 -4.57 7.83 -0.95
C ASP A 20 -3.34 7.52 -1.83
N HIS A 21 -2.77 6.32 -1.73
CA HIS A 21 -1.66 5.86 -2.57
C HIS A 21 -2.13 5.73 -4.01
N LEU A 22 -3.31 5.15 -4.27
CA LEU A 22 -3.88 5.05 -5.61
C LEU A 22 -4.13 6.43 -6.24
N LEU A 23 -4.70 7.37 -5.48
CA LEU A 23 -4.97 8.75 -5.93
C LEU A 23 -3.67 9.53 -6.15
N PHE A 24 -2.69 9.36 -5.28
CA PHE A 24 -1.37 9.95 -5.42
C PHE A 24 -0.64 9.41 -6.66
N LEU A 25 -0.65 8.08 -6.87
CA LEU A 25 -0.10 7.46 -8.07
C LEU A 25 -0.84 7.92 -9.32
N ALA A 26 -2.17 8.04 -9.28
CA ALA A 26 -2.94 8.57 -10.39
C ALA A 26 -2.54 10.01 -10.71
N ALA A 27 -2.35 10.85 -9.70
CA ALA A 27 -1.87 12.20 -9.87
C ALA A 27 -0.47 12.22 -10.51
N LEU A 28 0.48 11.44 -10.00
CA LEU A 28 1.81 11.35 -10.61
C LEU A 28 1.75 10.83 -12.06
N ALA A 29 0.97 9.77 -12.31
CA ALA A 29 0.84 9.10 -13.60
C ALA A 29 0.15 9.96 -14.67
N ALA A 30 -0.72 10.90 -14.28
CA ALA A 30 -1.53 11.71 -15.19
C ALA A 30 -0.71 12.49 -16.24
N SER A 31 0.52 12.89 -15.88
CA SER A 31 1.45 13.60 -16.77
C SER A 31 2.27 12.71 -17.70
N TYR A 32 2.21 11.38 -17.53
CA TYR A 32 2.96 10.43 -18.33
C TYR A 32 2.10 9.82 -19.43
N ARG A 33 2.75 9.43 -20.53
CA ARG A 33 2.18 8.65 -21.63
C ARG A 33 3.02 7.38 -21.82
N LEU A 34 2.53 6.41 -22.60
CA LEU A 34 3.24 5.14 -22.82
C LEU A 34 4.68 5.34 -23.32
N ARG A 35 4.92 6.39 -24.12
CA ARG A 35 6.27 6.77 -24.59
C ARG A 35 7.24 7.21 -23.48
N ASP A 36 6.72 7.61 -22.32
CA ASP A 36 7.48 8.17 -21.20
C ASP A 36 7.66 7.19 -20.05
N TRP A 37 7.40 5.90 -20.28
CA TRP A 37 7.41 4.86 -19.25
C TRP A 37 8.67 4.87 -18.38
N ARG A 38 9.86 5.16 -18.95
CA ARG A 38 11.12 5.27 -18.20
C ARG A 38 11.10 6.39 -17.16
N HIS A 39 10.52 7.53 -17.52
CA HIS A 39 10.42 8.67 -16.61
C HIS A 39 9.35 8.40 -15.54
N GLY A 40 8.23 7.78 -15.93
CA GLY A 40 7.20 7.35 -14.99
C GLY A 40 7.74 6.37 -13.95
N LEU A 41 8.49 5.35 -14.40
CA LEU A 41 9.19 4.40 -13.52
C LEU A 41 10.16 5.12 -12.57
N ALA A 42 11.00 6.01 -13.08
CA ALA A 42 11.94 6.76 -12.24
C ALA A 42 11.23 7.56 -11.12
N VAL A 43 10.02 8.07 -11.37
CA VAL A 43 9.22 8.80 -10.36
C VAL A 43 8.64 7.86 -9.32
N VAL A 44 8.01 6.75 -9.73
CA VAL A 44 7.46 5.79 -8.75
C VAL A 44 8.56 5.12 -7.95
N SER A 45 9.69 4.74 -8.56
CA SER A 45 10.83 4.18 -7.83
C SER A 45 11.43 5.18 -6.85
N ALA A 46 11.52 6.47 -7.21
CA ALA A 46 12.00 7.49 -6.28
C ALA A 46 11.06 7.65 -5.07
N PHE A 47 9.74 7.57 -5.29
CA PHE A 47 8.76 7.51 -4.21
C PHE A 47 8.98 6.29 -3.32
N THR A 48 9.15 5.09 -3.89
CA THR A 48 9.41 3.86 -3.13
C THR A 48 10.68 3.98 -2.29
N VAL A 49 11.74 4.58 -2.83
CA VAL A 49 12.99 4.81 -2.09
C VAL A 49 12.74 5.73 -0.89
N GLY A 50 12.06 6.87 -1.08
CA GLY A 50 11.70 7.76 0.02
C GLY A 50 10.83 7.06 1.08
N HIS A 51 9.81 6.35 0.62
CA HIS A 51 8.91 5.56 1.48
C HIS A 51 9.69 4.53 2.30
N SER A 52 10.57 3.78 1.66
CA SER A 52 11.43 2.77 2.29
C SER A 52 12.32 3.35 3.38
N ILE A 53 12.88 4.56 3.16
CA ILE A 53 13.77 5.22 4.12
C ILE A 53 13.01 5.56 5.40
N THR A 54 11.88 6.26 5.30
CA THR A 54 11.12 6.64 6.50
C THR A 54 10.54 5.42 7.20
N LEU A 55 10.04 4.45 6.42
CA LEU A 55 9.54 3.19 6.95
C LEU A 55 10.61 2.47 7.78
N ALA A 56 11.84 2.38 7.27
CA ALA A 56 12.95 1.78 8.00
C ALA A 56 13.32 2.57 9.26
N LEU A 57 13.40 3.90 9.18
CA LEU A 57 13.76 4.74 10.32
C LEU A 57 12.75 4.61 11.47
N VAL A 58 11.45 4.65 11.16
CA VAL A 58 10.40 4.53 12.17
C VAL A 58 10.30 3.10 12.69
N ALA A 59 10.40 2.08 11.83
CA ALA A 59 10.39 0.68 12.25
C ALA A 59 11.59 0.30 13.15
N LEU A 60 12.74 0.95 12.98
CA LEU A 60 13.91 0.80 13.86
C LEU A 60 13.83 1.64 15.15
N GLY A 61 12.78 2.45 15.32
CA GLY A 61 12.66 3.40 16.43
C GLY A 61 13.66 4.56 16.38
N LEU A 62 14.31 4.79 15.23
CA LEU A 62 15.26 5.90 15.02
C LEU A 62 14.54 7.23 14.74
N LEU A 63 13.27 7.18 14.33
CA LEU A 63 12.43 8.32 14.07
C LEU A 63 11.04 8.09 14.67
N ALA A 64 10.51 9.09 15.36
CA ALA A 64 9.13 9.09 15.84
C ALA A 64 8.42 10.31 15.22
N VAL A 65 7.36 10.05 14.45
CA VAL A 65 6.56 11.11 13.82
C VAL A 65 5.13 11.01 14.37
N PRO A 66 4.51 12.10 14.84
CA PRO A 66 3.12 12.08 15.26
C PRO A 66 2.19 11.65 14.11
N SER A 67 1.33 10.65 14.35
CA SER A 67 0.39 10.15 13.33
C SER A 67 -0.46 11.27 12.73
N ALA A 68 -0.98 12.18 13.58
CA ALA A 68 -1.76 13.33 13.15
C ALA A 68 -1.03 14.26 12.15
N LEU A 69 0.30 14.36 12.24
CA LEU A 69 1.09 15.13 11.28
C LEU A 69 1.20 14.40 9.95
N VAL A 70 1.42 13.08 9.98
CA VAL A 70 1.50 12.24 8.77
C VAL A 70 0.16 12.23 8.04
N GLU A 71 -0.93 12.02 8.78
CA GLU A 71 -2.33 12.10 8.34
C GLU A 71 -2.64 13.43 7.64
N PHE A 72 -2.16 14.55 8.18
CA PHE A 72 -2.35 15.86 7.56
C PHE A 72 -1.51 16.05 6.29
N LEU A 73 -0.25 15.58 6.31
CA LEU A 73 0.70 15.82 5.23
C LEU A 73 0.40 14.99 3.98
N ILE A 74 -0.13 13.77 4.12
CA ILE A 74 -0.39 12.89 2.97
C ILE A 74 -1.39 13.51 1.98
N PRO A 75 -2.59 13.97 2.39
CA PRO A 75 -3.49 14.71 1.50
C PRO A 75 -2.85 15.98 0.92
N CYS A 76 -2.02 16.69 1.70
CA CYS A 76 -1.28 17.84 1.20
C CYS A 76 -0.36 17.46 0.02
N THR A 77 0.34 16.32 0.10
CA THR A 77 1.20 15.86 -1.02
C THR A 77 0.40 15.56 -2.29
N ILE A 78 -0.82 15.03 -2.18
CA ILE A 78 -1.72 14.79 -3.32
C ILE A 78 -2.13 16.11 -3.96
N VAL A 79 -2.52 17.10 -3.15
CA VAL A 79 -2.87 18.45 -3.63
C VAL A 79 -1.69 19.11 -4.34
N VAL A 80 -0.49 19.04 -3.76
CA VAL A 80 0.72 19.60 -4.38
C VAL A 80 1.02 18.89 -5.71
N ALA A 81 0.92 17.56 -5.76
CA ALA A 81 1.08 16.81 -7.01
C ALA A 81 0.02 17.24 -8.05
N ALA A 82 -1.23 17.47 -7.64
CA ALA A 82 -2.27 17.94 -8.54
C ALA A 82 -1.99 19.34 -9.09
N ILE A 83 -1.58 20.28 -8.23
CA ILE A 83 -1.21 21.65 -8.63
C ILE A 83 -0.01 21.63 -9.59
N GLU A 84 1.02 20.84 -9.30
CA GLU A 84 2.20 20.72 -10.17
C GLU A 84 1.81 20.22 -11.57
N ASN A 85 0.93 19.22 -11.66
CA ASN A 85 0.42 18.73 -12.93
C ASN A 85 -0.38 19.79 -13.71
N LEU A 86 -1.17 20.62 -13.02
CA LEU A 86 -1.92 21.73 -13.64
C LEU A 86 -0.99 22.84 -14.14
N TRP A 87 0.04 23.18 -13.37
CA TRP A 87 0.98 24.25 -13.69
C TRP A 87 1.90 23.88 -14.84
N SER A 88 2.31 22.61 -14.92
CA SER A 88 3.26 22.13 -15.92
C SER A 88 2.72 22.16 -17.36
N ARG A 89 1.43 22.43 -17.61
CA ARG A 89 0.79 22.74 -18.94
C ARG A 89 1.32 21.95 -20.16
N GLY A 90 1.79 20.72 -19.98
CA GLY A 90 2.40 19.89 -21.04
C GLY A 90 3.88 20.15 -21.34
N THR A 91 4.53 21.13 -20.70
CA THR A 91 5.99 21.28 -20.69
C THR A 91 6.57 20.49 -19.52
N ARG A 92 7.24 19.39 -19.85
CA ARG A 92 7.86 18.52 -18.86
C ARG A 92 9.07 19.21 -18.24
N PRO A 93 9.21 19.21 -16.90
CA PRO A 93 10.51 19.44 -16.30
C PRO A 93 11.42 18.31 -16.79
N ALA A 94 12.35 18.60 -17.69
CA ALA A 94 13.41 17.67 -18.03
C ALA A 94 14.39 17.63 -16.85
N GLY A 95 14.58 16.46 -16.23
CA GLY A 95 15.58 16.27 -15.17
C GLY A 95 15.06 15.60 -13.90
N TRP A 96 15.83 15.74 -12.82
CA TRP A 96 15.63 15.02 -11.54
C TRP A 96 14.59 15.62 -10.59
N GLN A 97 13.99 16.77 -10.93
CA GLN A 97 13.10 17.53 -10.05
C GLN A 97 11.85 16.74 -9.66
N ARG A 98 11.18 16.11 -10.64
CA ARG A 98 9.98 15.30 -10.39
C ARG A 98 10.27 14.02 -9.60
N PRO A 99 11.28 13.20 -9.95
CA PRO A 99 11.71 12.10 -9.09
C PRO A 99 12.07 12.55 -7.67
N ALA A 100 12.79 13.67 -7.51
CA ALA A 100 13.16 14.19 -6.19
C ALA A 100 11.92 14.60 -5.37
N LEU A 101 10.95 15.27 -5.98
CA LEU A 101 9.69 15.63 -5.33
C LEU A 101 8.89 14.37 -4.94
N ALA A 102 8.83 13.38 -5.81
CA ALA A 102 8.17 12.10 -5.50
C ALA A 102 8.88 11.34 -4.37
N GLY A 103 10.21 11.37 -4.31
CA GLY A 103 10.97 10.83 -3.17
C GLY A 103 10.67 11.57 -1.87
N LEU A 104 10.53 12.90 -1.91
CA LEU A 104 10.12 13.68 -0.73
C LEU A 104 8.70 13.30 -0.27
N PHE A 105 7.77 13.10 -1.20
CA PHE A 105 6.43 12.61 -0.87
C PHE A 105 6.47 11.19 -0.32
N GLY A 106 7.33 10.33 -0.87
CA GLY A 106 7.59 8.99 -0.34
C GLY A 106 8.01 9.03 1.13
N LEU A 107 8.91 9.94 1.50
CA LEU A 107 9.33 10.10 2.91
C LEU A 107 8.14 10.38 3.85
N VAL A 108 7.15 11.15 3.40
CA VAL A 108 5.95 11.44 4.20
C VAL A 108 5.06 10.20 4.31
N HIS A 109 4.81 9.53 3.18
CA HIS A 109 3.91 8.37 3.12
C HIS A 109 4.45 7.17 3.91
N GLY A 110 5.77 6.97 3.92
CA GLY A 110 6.42 5.86 4.64
C GLY A 110 6.22 5.88 6.16
N ALA A 111 5.90 7.04 6.75
CA ALA A 111 5.68 7.15 8.20
C ALA A 111 4.36 6.52 8.66
N GLY A 112 3.32 6.48 7.80
CA GLY A 112 1.96 6.09 8.20
C GLY A 112 1.82 4.61 8.54
N PHE A 113 2.59 3.74 7.87
CA PHE A 113 2.52 2.28 8.04
C PHE A 113 3.66 1.71 8.91
N ALA A 114 4.64 2.53 9.28
CA ALA A 114 5.87 2.07 9.91
C ALA A 114 5.71 1.57 11.34
N THR A 115 4.80 2.18 12.11
CA THR A 115 4.45 1.75 13.47
C THR A 115 3.85 0.34 13.44
N THR A 116 2.98 0.04 12.48
CA THR A 116 2.41 -1.29 12.26
C THR A 116 3.50 -2.29 11.90
N LEU A 117 4.38 -1.95 10.95
CA LEU A 117 5.48 -2.81 10.52
C LEU A 117 6.52 -3.13 11.61
N GLY A 118 6.91 -2.13 12.41
CA GLY A 118 7.89 -2.31 13.50
C GLY A 118 7.38 -3.23 14.61
N GLN A 119 6.07 -3.35 14.79
CA GLN A 119 5.48 -4.25 15.78
C GLN A 119 5.52 -5.71 15.35
N LEU A 120 5.44 -5.98 14.05
CA LEU A 120 5.23 -7.32 13.52
C LEU A 120 6.49 -8.21 13.57
N PHE A 121 7.69 -7.66 13.80
CA PHE A 121 8.94 -8.41 13.61
C PHE A 121 10.02 -8.13 14.68
N ASP A 122 10.18 -9.03 15.66
CA ASP A 122 11.32 -9.04 16.61
C ASP A 122 12.57 -9.74 16.02
N GLY A 123 12.39 -10.54 14.96
CA GLY A 123 13.44 -11.39 14.34
C GLY A 123 14.38 -10.70 13.35
N GLY A 124 14.27 -9.37 13.18
CA GLY A 124 15.01 -8.59 12.20
C GLY A 124 14.12 -8.08 11.07
N ILE A 125 14.03 -6.75 10.94
CA ILE A 125 13.08 -6.08 10.04
C ILE A 125 13.52 -6.05 8.57
N ALA A 126 14.79 -6.35 8.27
CA ALA A 126 15.38 -6.10 6.95
C ALA A 126 14.70 -6.91 5.84
N LEU A 127 14.46 -8.20 6.05
CA LEU A 127 13.83 -9.06 5.05
C LEU A 127 12.33 -8.76 4.87
N PRO A 128 11.53 -8.58 5.94
CA PRO A 128 10.16 -8.07 5.82
C PRO A 128 10.08 -6.74 5.07
N LEU A 129 10.94 -5.78 5.42
CA LEU A 129 10.96 -4.45 4.82
C LEU A 129 11.38 -4.51 3.33
N LEU A 130 12.35 -5.35 2.99
CA LEU A 130 12.75 -5.57 1.61
C LEU A 130 11.59 -6.19 0.79
N GLY A 131 10.98 -7.26 1.30
CA GLY A 131 9.87 -7.93 0.61
C GLY A 131 8.67 -7.00 0.43
N PHE A 132 8.31 -6.26 1.47
CA PHE A 132 7.25 -5.26 1.44
C PHE A 132 7.49 -4.21 0.34
N ASN A 133 8.67 -3.57 0.32
CA ASN A 133 8.98 -2.54 -0.67
C ASN A 133 9.10 -3.09 -2.11
N ILE A 134 9.54 -4.34 -2.29
CA ILE A 134 9.46 -5.02 -3.60
C ILE A 134 8.00 -5.16 -4.04
N GLY A 135 7.12 -5.55 -3.12
CA GLY A 135 5.67 -5.62 -3.39
C GLY A 135 5.08 -4.28 -3.79
N ILE A 136 5.45 -3.21 -3.08
CA ILE A 136 5.04 -1.83 -3.39
C ILE A 136 5.51 -1.44 -4.79
N GLU A 137 6.80 -1.58 -5.10
CA GLU A 137 7.37 -1.24 -6.43
C GLU A 137 6.65 -1.98 -7.57
N LEU A 138 6.40 -3.29 -7.39
CA LEU A 138 5.69 -4.11 -8.39
C LEU A 138 4.25 -3.63 -8.59
N GLY A 139 3.52 -3.38 -7.49
CA GLY A 139 2.17 -2.85 -7.54
C GLY A 139 2.12 -1.47 -8.23
N GLN A 140 3.06 -0.58 -7.88
CA GLN A 140 3.15 0.75 -8.47
C GLN A 140 3.43 0.71 -9.97
N ALA A 141 4.31 -0.18 -10.42
CA ALA A 141 4.61 -0.37 -11.83
C ALA A 141 3.36 -0.82 -12.62
N VAL A 142 2.59 -1.76 -12.06
CA VAL A 142 1.34 -2.24 -12.67
C VAL A 142 0.29 -1.14 -12.72
N ILE A 143 0.08 -0.41 -11.63
CA ILE A 143 -0.89 0.71 -11.57
C ILE A 143 -0.50 1.81 -12.55
N LEU A 144 0.78 2.21 -12.57
CA LEU A 144 1.30 3.19 -13.52
C LEU A 144 1.03 2.77 -14.96
N ALA A 145 1.34 1.51 -15.31
CA ALA A 145 1.09 0.99 -16.65
C ALA A 145 -0.41 1.03 -17.02
N THR A 146 -1.28 0.63 -16.10
CA THR A 146 -2.75 0.66 -16.27
C THR A 146 -3.26 2.08 -16.49
N ILE A 147 -2.92 3.02 -15.60
CA ILE A 147 -3.40 4.40 -15.68
C ILE A 147 -2.92 5.08 -16.95
N VAL A 148 -1.63 4.94 -17.29
CA VAL A 148 -1.07 5.52 -18.49
C VAL A 148 -1.73 4.96 -19.75
N SER A 149 -2.05 3.66 -19.78
CA SER A 149 -2.75 3.02 -20.89
C SER A 149 -4.17 3.57 -21.05
N VAL A 150 -4.94 3.62 -19.96
CA VAL A 150 -6.32 4.15 -19.95
C VAL A 150 -6.34 5.61 -20.40
N LEU A 151 -5.45 6.46 -19.88
CA LEU A 151 -5.37 7.87 -20.26
C LEU A 151 -4.98 8.05 -21.73
N THR A 152 -4.08 7.21 -22.24
CA THR A 152 -3.69 7.25 -23.66
C THR A 152 -4.84 6.84 -24.58
N MET A 153 -5.61 5.82 -24.19
CA MET A 153 -6.80 5.37 -24.92
C MET A 153 -7.92 6.42 -24.90
N ALA A 154 -8.15 7.06 -23.74
CA ALA A 154 -9.14 8.11 -23.60
C ALA A 154 -8.81 9.34 -24.47
N ASP A 155 -7.55 9.79 -24.48
CA ASP A 155 -7.09 10.86 -25.36
C ASP A 155 -7.30 10.51 -26.84
N TRP A 156 -7.00 9.27 -27.24
CA TRP A 156 -7.20 8.80 -28.61
C TRP A 156 -8.68 8.82 -29.01
N ALA A 157 -9.56 8.27 -28.17
CA ALA A 157 -11.00 8.23 -28.42
C ALA A 157 -11.63 9.64 -28.49
N ILE A 158 -11.19 10.58 -27.64
CA ILE A 158 -11.66 11.97 -27.70
C ILE A 158 -11.14 12.65 -28.98
N GLY A 159 -9.88 12.40 -29.35
CA GLY A 159 -9.29 12.94 -30.58
C GLY A 159 -10.03 12.50 -31.84
N THR A 160 -10.46 11.23 -31.91
CA THR A 160 -11.25 10.72 -33.04
C THR A 160 -12.65 11.34 -33.10
N VAL A 161 -13.33 11.49 -31.96
CA VAL A 161 -14.67 12.12 -31.88
C VAL A 161 -14.63 13.61 -32.23
N LEU A 162 -13.64 14.35 -31.72
CA LEU A 162 -13.47 15.78 -32.05
C LEU A 162 -13.06 15.99 -33.51
N ALA A 163 -12.31 15.04 -34.10
CA ALA A 163 -11.99 15.05 -35.52
C ALA A 163 -13.20 14.71 -36.41
N SER A 164 -14.10 13.83 -35.96
CA SER A 164 -15.32 13.48 -36.69
C SER A 164 -16.40 14.57 -36.64
N GLY A 165 -16.31 15.52 -35.70
CA GLY A 165 -17.23 16.67 -35.59
C GLY A 165 -16.76 17.96 -36.30
N ARG A 166 -15.58 17.95 -36.95
CA ARG A 166 -15.16 19.05 -37.83
C ARG A 166 -15.60 18.73 -39.25
N ASP A 167 -16.71 19.35 -39.67
CA ASP A 167 -17.18 19.31 -41.05
C ASP A 167 -16.06 19.63 -42.06
N ASP A 168 -16.10 18.92 -43.19
CA ASP A 168 -15.23 19.02 -44.38
C ASP A 168 -15.11 20.44 -44.98
N ALA A 169 -15.81 21.45 -44.44
CA ALA A 169 -15.81 22.83 -44.91
C ALA A 169 -14.47 23.59 -44.73
N THR A 170 -13.57 23.12 -43.86
CA THR A 170 -12.22 23.70 -43.70
C THR A 170 -11.13 22.93 -44.45
N ARG A 171 -11.47 21.81 -45.11
CA ARG A 171 -10.51 20.96 -45.83
C ARG A 171 -9.98 21.57 -47.15
N TRP A 172 -10.62 22.62 -47.67
CA TRP A 172 -10.27 23.23 -48.96
C TRP A 172 -9.33 24.44 -48.92
N ARG A 173 -8.78 24.84 -47.76
CA ARG A 173 -7.79 25.95 -47.69
C ARG A 173 -6.32 25.52 -47.68
N LEU A 174 -6.00 24.34 -48.20
CA LEU A 174 -4.63 23.94 -48.53
C LEU A 174 -4.59 23.33 -49.93
N ARG A 175 -4.83 24.16 -50.96
CA ARG A 175 -4.33 23.84 -52.31
C ARG A 175 -2.86 24.28 -52.38
N PRO A 176 -1.91 23.39 -52.69
CA PRO A 176 -0.56 23.81 -52.98
C PRO A 176 -0.58 24.60 -54.29
N ASP A 177 -0.18 25.86 -54.25
CA ASP A 177 0.20 26.62 -55.44
C ASP A 177 1.44 25.94 -56.04
N PHE A 178 1.24 25.26 -57.16
CA PHE A 178 2.31 24.71 -58.00
C PHE A 178 2.94 25.83 -58.85
N ARG A 179 3.51 26.85 -58.20
CA ARG A 179 4.47 27.76 -58.83
C ARG A 179 5.71 27.82 -57.98
N GLY A 180 6.78 27.24 -58.53
CA GLY A 180 8.00 26.91 -57.83
C GLY A 180 8.64 28.09 -57.11
N ARG A 181 9.09 27.82 -55.88
CA ARG A 181 10.37 28.25 -55.32
C ARG A 181 10.55 27.67 -53.92
N GLY A 182 11.63 26.90 -53.74
CA GLY A 182 12.29 26.69 -52.44
C GLY A 182 11.64 25.70 -51.48
N TRP A 183 12.29 24.56 -51.27
CA TRP A 183 12.06 23.71 -50.11
C TRP A 183 12.58 24.42 -48.84
N GLY A 184 11.75 25.30 -48.27
CA GLY A 184 11.94 25.81 -46.93
C GLY A 184 11.53 24.75 -45.92
N ARG A 185 12.51 24.16 -45.23
CA ARG A 185 12.33 23.34 -44.03
C ARG A 185 11.51 24.14 -43.01
N VAL A 186 10.22 23.84 -42.88
CA VAL A 186 9.43 24.26 -41.72
C VAL A 186 9.78 23.31 -40.57
N GLY A 187 10.71 23.76 -39.73
CA GLY A 187 11.03 23.13 -38.45
C GLY A 187 9.85 23.27 -37.49
N GLY A 188 8.92 22.33 -37.55
CA GLY A 188 7.92 22.14 -36.51
C GLY A 188 8.56 21.43 -35.31
N ARG A 189 8.88 22.18 -34.26
CA ARG A 189 9.13 21.62 -32.92
C ARG A 189 8.00 20.63 -32.59
N GLY A 190 8.36 19.42 -32.17
CA GLY A 190 7.45 18.36 -31.75
C GLY A 190 6.64 18.75 -30.52
N GLY A 191 5.64 19.61 -30.71
CA GLY A 191 4.61 19.90 -29.73
C GLY A 191 3.71 18.69 -29.62
N SER A 192 3.86 17.93 -28.54
CA SER A 192 2.85 16.95 -28.14
C SER A 192 1.49 17.63 -28.07
N ALA A 193 0.48 17.03 -28.70
CA ALA A 193 -0.90 17.51 -28.64
C ALA A 193 -1.29 17.83 -27.18
N PRO A 194 -2.01 18.94 -26.93
CA PRO A 194 -2.42 19.30 -25.58
C PRO A 194 -3.29 18.19 -25.00
N VAL A 195 -2.96 17.76 -23.79
CA VAL A 195 -3.73 16.77 -23.06
C VAL A 195 -5.07 17.40 -22.68
N VAL A 196 -6.13 17.06 -23.41
CA VAL A 196 -7.48 17.66 -23.24
C VAL A 196 -8.09 17.28 -21.89
N MET A 197 -7.79 16.08 -21.36
CA MET A 197 -8.36 15.55 -20.11
C MET A 197 -7.62 15.96 -18.83
N ALA A 198 -6.34 16.34 -18.91
CA ALA A 198 -5.48 16.48 -17.73
C ALA A 198 -6.06 17.45 -16.69
N PRO A 199 -6.52 18.66 -17.03
CA PRO A 199 -6.92 19.62 -16.01
C PRO A 199 -8.18 19.21 -15.23
N ARG A 200 -9.15 18.61 -15.92
CA ARG A 200 -10.43 18.18 -15.32
C ARG A 200 -10.24 16.91 -14.50
N VAL A 201 -9.45 15.96 -15.00
CA VAL A 201 -9.08 14.75 -14.25
C VAL A 201 -8.28 15.14 -13.01
N MET A 202 -7.33 16.08 -13.11
CA MET A 202 -6.56 16.55 -11.95
C MET A 202 -7.42 17.25 -10.89
N ALA A 203 -8.42 18.04 -11.30
CA ALA A 203 -9.35 18.68 -10.35
C ALA A 203 -10.21 17.65 -9.61
N VAL A 204 -10.70 16.62 -10.31
CA VAL A 204 -11.45 15.51 -9.69
C VAL A 204 -10.56 14.70 -8.76
N LEU A 205 -9.35 14.34 -9.18
CA LEU A 205 -8.39 13.61 -8.35
C LEU A 205 -8.01 14.40 -7.08
N ALA A 206 -7.82 15.71 -7.18
CA ALA A 206 -7.55 16.56 -6.01
C ALA A 206 -8.74 16.62 -5.05
N ALA A 207 -9.96 16.77 -5.58
CA ALA A 207 -11.17 16.81 -4.76
C ALA A 207 -11.43 15.47 -4.06
N VAL A 208 -11.29 14.35 -4.79
CA VAL A 208 -11.41 13.00 -4.23
C VAL A 208 -10.30 12.73 -3.21
N GLY A 209 -9.06 13.16 -3.47
CA GLY A 209 -7.95 13.02 -2.52
C GLY A 209 -8.16 13.78 -1.22
N LEU A 210 -8.72 14.99 -1.28
CA LEU A 210 -9.09 15.76 -0.08
C LEU A 210 -10.23 15.11 0.72
N LEU A 211 -11.22 14.54 0.03
CA LEU A 211 -12.34 13.84 0.68
C LEU A 211 -11.90 12.50 1.28
N ALA A 212 -11.10 11.71 0.55
CA ALA A 212 -10.55 10.44 1.04
C ALA A 212 -9.59 10.65 2.22
N GLY A 213 -8.82 11.74 2.21
CA GLY A 213 -7.97 12.13 3.34
C GLY A 213 -8.73 12.45 4.63
N ALA A 214 -10.04 12.72 4.55
CA ALA A 214 -10.87 13.04 5.73
C ALA A 214 -11.42 11.80 6.47
N GLU A 215 -11.37 10.61 5.85
CA GLU A 215 -11.88 9.34 6.42
C GLU A 215 -10.75 8.33 6.69
N TRP A 216 -9.56 8.83 6.99
CA TRP A 216 -8.31 8.08 7.09
C TRP A 216 -8.31 7.03 8.22
N HIS A 217 -7.87 5.81 7.91
CA HIS A 217 -7.65 4.74 8.90
C HIS A 217 -6.31 4.03 8.66
N PRO A 218 -5.48 3.84 9.70
CA PRO A 218 -4.24 3.07 9.59
C PRO A 218 -4.53 1.60 9.33
N VAL A 219 -3.58 0.92 8.66
CA VAL A 219 -3.70 -0.52 8.39
C VAL A 219 -3.80 -1.32 9.68
N HIS A 220 -4.82 -2.16 9.76
CA HIS A 220 -5.06 -2.99 10.93
C HIS A 220 -4.07 -4.17 10.95
N ALA A 221 -3.37 -4.35 12.06
CA ALA A 221 -2.52 -5.51 12.23
C ALA A 221 -2.50 -6.00 13.67
N ALA A 222 -2.37 -7.32 13.81
CA ALA A 222 -2.18 -7.96 15.10
C ALA A 222 -0.88 -8.74 15.12
N ARG A 223 -0.18 -8.65 16.25
CA ARG A 223 0.98 -9.50 16.53
C ARG A 223 0.59 -10.64 17.46
N ILE A 224 1.04 -11.83 17.11
CA ILE A 224 0.78 -13.06 17.86
C ILE A 224 2.11 -13.77 18.12
N ASP A 225 2.55 -13.84 19.37
CA ASP A 225 3.70 -14.64 19.77
C ASP A 225 3.23 -16.01 20.28
N ILE A 226 3.62 -17.09 19.60
CA ILE A 226 3.34 -18.47 20.02
C ILE A 226 4.60 -19.07 20.64
N LEU A 227 4.48 -19.55 21.87
CA LEU A 227 5.50 -20.30 22.58
C LEU A 227 4.99 -21.70 22.89
N GLY A 228 5.59 -22.71 22.25
CA GLY A 228 5.37 -24.12 22.55
C GLY A 228 6.60 -24.73 23.20
N ILE A 229 6.45 -25.28 24.41
CA ILE A 229 7.51 -26.02 25.11
C ILE A 229 6.93 -27.35 25.58
N GLY A 230 7.34 -28.44 24.92
CA GLY A 230 6.74 -29.75 25.13
C GLY A 230 5.22 -29.71 24.91
N HIS A 231 4.44 -29.91 25.97
CA HIS A 231 2.98 -29.91 25.93
C HIS A 231 2.35 -28.54 26.25
N ASP A 232 3.11 -27.61 26.82
CA ASP A 232 2.58 -26.33 27.23
C ASP A 232 2.58 -25.34 26.06
N VAL A 233 1.43 -24.69 25.87
CA VAL A 233 1.21 -23.70 24.82
C VAL A 233 0.87 -22.37 25.45
N ARG A 234 1.60 -21.32 25.05
CA ARG A 234 1.24 -19.93 25.35
C ARG A 234 1.15 -19.16 24.05
N ALA A 235 0.04 -18.47 23.85
CA ALA A 235 -0.12 -17.48 22.80
C ALA A 235 -0.24 -16.10 23.45
N THR A 236 0.52 -15.11 22.99
CA THR A 236 0.35 -13.72 23.41
C THR A 236 -0.09 -12.92 22.20
N VAL A 237 -1.23 -12.26 22.31
CA VAL A 237 -1.79 -11.44 21.23
C VAL A 237 -1.73 -9.98 21.66
N LEU A 238 -1.22 -9.12 20.79
CA LEU A 238 -1.24 -7.66 20.93
C LEU A 238 -2.18 -7.08 19.87
N VAL A 239 -3.21 -6.35 20.32
CA VAL A 239 -4.23 -5.71 19.47
C VAL A 239 -4.55 -4.30 19.98
N TYR A 240 -5.02 -3.40 19.11
CA TYR A 240 -5.54 -2.10 19.53
C TYR A 240 -6.97 -2.22 20.06
N GLU A 241 -7.30 -1.46 21.10
CA GLU A 241 -8.67 -1.44 21.65
C GLU A 241 -9.68 -0.86 20.65
N THR A 242 -9.22 0.10 19.83
CA THR A 242 -10.02 0.82 18.83
C THR A 242 -10.50 -0.07 17.68
N ASP A 243 -9.83 -1.20 17.45
CA ASP A 243 -10.17 -2.15 16.38
C ASP A 243 -11.42 -2.97 16.71
N PHE A 244 -11.90 -2.91 17.96
CA PHE A 244 -13.10 -3.60 18.44
C PHE A 244 -14.28 -2.62 18.61
N PRO A 245 -15.54 -3.10 18.51
CA PRO A 245 -16.69 -2.23 18.72
C PRO A 245 -16.65 -1.52 20.08
N ALA A 246 -17.02 -0.23 20.10
CA ALA A 246 -17.00 0.58 21.30
C ALA A 246 -17.81 -0.06 22.45
N GLY A 247 -17.23 -0.10 23.65
CA GLY A 247 -17.85 -0.70 24.83
C GLY A 247 -17.58 -2.21 25.03
N ASN A 248 -16.83 -2.85 24.13
CA ASN A 248 -16.36 -4.20 24.37
C ASN A 248 -15.43 -4.26 25.58
N ARG A 249 -15.76 -5.13 26.54
CA ARG A 249 -14.89 -5.39 27.68
C ARG A 249 -13.67 -6.22 27.24
N PRO A 250 -12.48 -6.05 27.86
CA PRO A 250 -11.30 -6.83 27.52
C PRO A 250 -11.52 -8.35 27.57
N GLU A 251 -12.40 -8.84 28.44
CA GLU A 251 -12.76 -10.27 28.51
C GLU A 251 -13.51 -10.77 27.27
N ALA A 252 -14.36 -9.92 26.68
CA ALA A 252 -15.06 -10.25 25.44
C ALA A 252 -14.08 -10.31 24.25
N ILE A 253 -13.09 -9.41 24.22
CA ILE A 253 -11.99 -9.43 23.24
C ILE A 253 -11.17 -10.72 23.43
N ALA A 254 -10.80 -11.07 24.67
CA ALA A 254 -10.05 -12.30 24.93
C ALA A 254 -10.82 -13.58 24.53
N ALA A 255 -12.13 -13.61 24.76
CA ALA A 255 -13.00 -14.70 24.32
C ALA A 255 -13.10 -14.78 22.79
N TYR A 256 -13.15 -13.63 22.11
CA TYR A 256 -13.08 -13.55 20.65
C TYR A 256 -11.76 -14.12 20.11
N LEU A 257 -10.63 -13.67 20.67
CA LEU A 257 -9.30 -14.12 20.26
C LEU A 257 -9.11 -15.63 20.45
N SER A 258 -9.68 -16.20 21.51
CA SER A 258 -9.63 -17.64 21.77
C SER A 258 -10.39 -18.47 20.72
N ARG A 259 -11.32 -17.85 19.97
CA ARG A 259 -12.06 -18.50 18.88
C ARG A 259 -11.39 -18.31 17.51
N THR A 260 -10.76 -17.16 17.28
CA THR A 260 -10.16 -16.80 15.98
C THR A 260 -8.69 -17.19 15.85
N LEU A 261 -8.03 -17.50 16.96
CA LEU A 261 -6.70 -18.11 16.99
C LEU A 261 -6.82 -19.61 17.27
N VAL A 262 -6.78 -20.42 16.21
CA VAL A 262 -6.92 -21.88 16.30
C VAL A 262 -5.56 -22.53 16.10
N LEU A 263 -5.11 -23.27 17.12
CA LEU A 263 -3.93 -24.12 17.07
C LEU A 263 -4.33 -25.59 16.98
N ARG A 264 -3.60 -26.35 16.17
CA ARG A 264 -3.73 -27.81 16.08
C ARG A 264 -2.38 -28.48 16.31
N ASP A 265 -2.38 -29.58 17.05
CA ASP A 265 -1.18 -30.39 17.27
C ASP A 265 -0.81 -31.23 16.03
N ALA A 266 0.27 -32.01 16.11
CA ALA A 266 0.73 -32.86 15.01
C ALA A 266 -0.29 -33.94 14.59
N ALA A 267 -1.25 -34.28 15.44
CA ALA A 267 -2.34 -35.21 15.17
C ALA A 267 -3.62 -34.48 14.68
N ASP A 268 -3.50 -33.21 14.30
CA ASP A 268 -4.58 -32.32 13.84
C ASP A 268 -5.66 -32.04 14.90
N ARG A 269 -5.38 -32.27 16.20
CA ARG A 269 -6.33 -32.01 17.29
C ARG A 269 -6.29 -30.54 17.69
N VAL A 270 -7.47 -29.94 17.85
CA VAL A 270 -7.61 -28.54 18.28
C VAL A 270 -7.13 -28.38 19.71
N ILE A 271 -6.28 -27.37 19.94
CA ILE A 271 -5.77 -26.99 21.25
C ILE A 271 -6.69 -25.90 21.80
N ASN A 272 -7.35 -26.20 22.93
CA ASN A 272 -8.21 -25.23 23.61
C ASN A 272 -7.34 -24.17 24.30
N LEU A 273 -7.36 -22.96 23.75
CA LEU A 273 -6.72 -21.78 24.32
C LEU A 273 -7.71 -21.06 25.22
N ALA A 274 -7.32 -20.84 26.48
CA ALA A 274 -8.09 -20.07 27.46
C ALA A 274 -7.35 -18.78 27.82
N PRO A 275 -8.05 -17.64 27.99
CA PRO A 275 -7.46 -16.43 28.52
C PRO A 275 -6.83 -16.67 29.89
N SER A 276 -5.61 -16.20 30.08
CA SER A 276 -4.85 -16.36 31.32
C SER A 276 -4.42 -15.04 31.93
N GLN A 277 -4.16 -14.02 31.11
CA GLN A 277 -3.79 -12.68 31.56
C GLN A 277 -4.24 -11.67 30.52
N ILE A 278 -4.74 -10.53 30.99
CA ILE A 278 -5.09 -9.37 30.18
C ILE A 278 -4.39 -8.17 30.82
N SER A 279 -3.66 -7.41 30.03
CA SER A 279 -2.99 -6.18 30.47
C SER A 279 -3.09 -5.13 29.39
N SER A 280 -3.25 -3.87 29.79
CA SER A 280 -3.17 -2.72 28.89
C SER A 280 -1.71 -2.28 28.73
N GLU A 281 -1.32 -1.97 27.49
CA GLU A 281 0.01 -1.49 27.09
C GLU A 281 -0.19 -0.24 26.21
N GLY A 282 -0.43 0.91 26.84
CA GLY A 282 -0.76 2.15 26.14
C GLY A 282 -2.18 2.14 25.58
N ASP A 283 -2.31 2.24 24.25
CA ASP A 283 -3.56 2.14 23.48
C ASP A 283 -3.89 0.71 23.05
N ARG A 284 -3.15 -0.28 23.55
CA ARG A 284 -3.26 -1.69 23.17
C ARG A 284 -3.61 -2.59 24.33
N LEU A 285 -4.21 -3.72 23.98
CA LEU A 285 -4.39 -4.86 24.88
C LEU A 285 -3.40 -5.95 24.54
N ARG A 286 -2.68 -6.39 25.56
CA ARG A 286 -1.87 -7.59 25.56
C ARG A 286 -2.65 -8.71 26.25
N ILE A 287 -3.03 -9.73 25.49
CA ILE A 287 -3.85 -10.85 25.94
C ILE A 287 -3.05 -12.14 25.83
N ALA A 288 -2.78 -12.78 26.97
CA ALA A 288 -2.10 -14.07 27.02
C ALA A 288 -3.12 -15.21 27.13
N LEU A 289 -3.11 -16.10 26.14
CA LEU A 289 -3.88 -17.33 26.11
C LEU A 289 -2.98 -18.53 26.44
N ARG A 290 -3.52 -19.52 27.13
CA ARG A 290 -2.82 -20.77 27.46
C ARG A 290 -3.63 -21.99 27.07
N GLY A 291 -2.93 -23.03 26.64
CA GLY A 291 -3.52 -24.34 26.36
C GLY A 291 -2.50 -25.45 26.55
N LYS A 292 -2.95 -26.69 26.37
CA LYS A 292 -2.08 -27.87 26.37
C LYS A 292 -2.22 -28.63 25.06
N ALA A 293 -1.09 -28.91 24.43
CA ALA A 293 -0.99 -29.75 23.24
C ALA A 293 -0.65 -31.19 23.65
N ILE A 294 -1.50 -32.14 23.26
CA ILE A 294 -1.35 -33.54 23.69
C ILE A 294 -0.12 -34.17 23.03
N GLU A 295 0.11 -33.99 21.72
CA GLU A 295 1.35 -34.43 21.03
C GLU A 295 2.48 -33.35 21.05
N GLY A 296 2.25 -32.21 21.71
CA GLY A 296 3.07 -31.02 21.50
C GLY A 296 2.75 -30.28 20.20
N LEU A 297 3.46 -29.17 19.94
CA LEU A 297 3.15 -28.24 18.83
C LEU A 297 4.02 -28.39 17.57
N ARG A 298 5.05 -29.24 17.63
CA ARG A 298 5.96 -29.44 16.48
C ARG A 298 5.20 -29.96 15.27
N ASN A 299 5.44 -29.37 14.10
CA ASN A 299 4.70 -29.68 12.87
C ASN A 299 3.17 -29.57 12.99
N GLY A 300 2.67 -28.87 14.02
CA GLY A 300 1.26 -28.56 14.15
C GLY A 300 0.79 -27.56 13.10
N ARG A 301 -0.44 -27.09 13.24
CA ARG A 301 -1.01 -26.07 12.34
C ARG A 301 -1.56 -24.90 13.15
N ILE A 302 -1.56 -23.74 12.52
CA ILE A 302 -2.17 -22.53 13.05
C ILE A 302 -3.09 -21.90 12.01
N ALA A 303 -4.25 -21.45 12.45
CA ALA A 303 -5.10 -20.51 11.74
C ALA A 303 -5.26 -19.26 12.61
N ALA A 304 -4.89 -18.10 12.07
CA ALA A 304 -5.00 -16.82 12.76
C ALA A 304 -5.89 -15.89 11.91
N THR A 305 -7.20 -15.91 12.19
CA THR A 305 -8.21 -15.16 11.42
C THR A 305 -8.74 -13.95 12.18
N LEU A 306 -7.95 -13.42 13.12
CA LEU A 306 -8.33 -12.28 13.94
C LEU A 306 -8.66 -11.11 13.02
N LEU A 307 -9.81 -10.49 13.23
CA LEU A 307 -10.34 -9.28 12.59
C LEU A 307 -10.53 -9.35 11.05
N HIS A 308 -10.30 -10.49 10.42
CA HIS A 308 -10.49 -10.67 8.96
C HIS A 308 -11.94 -10.50 8.50
N GLU A 309 -12.91 -10.64 9.40
CA GLU A 309 -14.33 -10.39 9.12
C GLU A 309 -14.71 -8.91 9.13
N ARG A 310 -13.82 -8.06 9.67
CA ARG A 310 -14.08 -6.64 9.88
C ARG A 310 -13.25 -5.76 8.95
N PHE A 311 -11.99 -6.13 8.73
CA PHE A 311 -11.05 -5.34 7.94
C PHE A 311 -10.43 -6.20 6.84
N ASP A 312 -10.62 -5.77 5.59
CA ASP A 312 -10.11 -6.47 4.39
C ASP A 312 -8.59 -6.32 4.24
N ASP A 313 -7.98 -5.37 4.96
CA ASP A 313 -6.55 -5.11 5.02
C ASP A 313 -5.84 -5.72 6.24
N GLN A 314 -6.58 -6.40 7.12
CA GLN A 314 -6.03 -6.94 8.37
C GLN A 314 -4.85 -7.87 8.12
N VAL A 315 -3.71 -7.60 8.76
CA VAL A 315 -2.53 -8.46 8.72
C VAL A 315 -2.26 -9.07 10.09
N ASN A 316 -2.29 -10.40 10.18
CA ASN A 316 -1.94 -11.12 11.40
C ASN A 316 -0.55 -11.74 11.26
N VAL A 317 0.43 -11.25 12.04
CA VAL A 317 1.79 -11.81 12.03
C VAL A 317 1.99 -12.66 13.27
N VAL A 318 2.38 -13.92 13.02
CA VAL A 318 2.65 -14.89 14.06
C VAL A 318 4.16 -15.14 14.14
N GLU A 319 4.75 -14.87 15.31
CA GLU A 319 6.06 -15.38 15.67
C GLU A 319 5.91 -16.70 16.43
N ALA A 320 6.13 -17.82 15.75
CA ALA A 320 6.10 -19.14 16.38
C ALA A 320 7.49 -19.56 16.88
N ARG A 321 7.59 -19.86 18.17
CA ARG A 321 8.78 -20.42 18.83
C ARG A 321 8.39 -21.76 19.49
N ILE A 322 8.77 -22.86 18.87
CA ILE A 322 8.38 -24.21 19.31
C ILE A 322 9.63 -25.05 19.52
N ASP A 323 9.86 -25.47 20.77
CA ASP A 323 11.01 -26.29 21.19
C ASP A 323 12.35 -25.85 20.57
N GLY A 324 12.62 -24.53 20.61
CA GLY A 324 13.84 -23.92 20.10
C GLY A 324 13.83 -23.56 18.60
N ARG A 325 12.85 -24.03 17.82
CA ARG A 325 12.68 -23.62 16.42
C ARG A 325 11.86 -22.35 16.32
N ARG A 326 12.22 -21.46 15.40
CA ARG A 326 11.51 -20.21 15.15
C ARG A 326 11.00 -20.15 13.72
N ARG A 327 9.78 -19.65 13.54
CA ARG A 327 9.21 -19.35 12.23
C ARG A 327 8.25 -18.17 12.33
N THR A 328 8.40 -17.22 11.43
CA THR A 328 7.43 -16.14 11.24
C THR A 328 6.43 -16.56 10.19
N LEU A 329 5.15 -16.39 10.48
CA LEU A 329 4.03 -16.66 9.59
C LEU A 329 3.23 -15.38 9.44
N VAL A 330 2.70 -15.14 8.25
CA VAL A 330 1.85 -13.99 7.95
C VAL A 330 0.53 -14.52 7.47
N PHE A 331 -0.56 -14.09 8.07
CA PHE A 331 -1.92 -14.44 7.69
C PHE A 331 -2.62 -13.22 7.13
N LEU A 332 -3.15 -13.40 5.92
CA LEU A 332 -3.95 -12.42 5.22
C LEU A 332 -5.42 -12.88 5.16
N PRO A 333 -6.38 -11.98 4.90
CA PRO A 333 -7.77 -12.36 4.73
C PRO A 333 -7.92 -13.39 3.60
N GLY A 334 -8.67 -14.46 3.89
CA GLY A 334 -8.88 -15.61 3.01
C GLY A 334 -7.91 -16.79 3.19
N GLU A 335 -6.87 -16.67 4.02
CA GLU A 335 -5.94 -17.78 4.27
C GLU A 335 -6.46 -18.78 5.32
N ALA A 336 -6.35 -20.08 5.03
CA ALA A 336 -6.95 -21.13 5.84
C ALA A 336 -6.11 -21.52 7.08
N SER A 337 -4.93 -22.10 6.88
CA SER A 337 -4.02 -22.47 7.97
C SER A 337 -2.61 -22.72 7.45
N GLN A 338 -1.61 -22.43 8.27
CA GLN A 338 -0.19 -22.64 7.95
C GLN A 338 0.46 -23.62 8.94
N GLY A 339 1.51 -24.31 8.49
CA GLY A 339 2.26 -25.26 9.31
C GLY A 339 3.22 -24.57 10.27
N LEU A 340 3.27 -25.07 11.50
CA LEU A 340 4.18 -24.64 12.56
C LEU A 340 5.59 -25.29 12.39
N PRO A 341 6.65 -24.68 12.96
CA PRO A 341 8.04 -25.17 12.85
C PRO A 341 8.36 -26.54 13.49
#